data_AF-A0A317A3Q1-F1
#
_entry.id   AF-A0A317A3Q1-F1
#
_cell.length_a   1.000
_cell.length_b   1.000
_cell.length_c   1.000
_cell.angle_alpha   90.00
_cell.angle_beta   90.00
_cell.angle_gamma   90.00
#
_symmetry.space_group_name_H-M   'P 1'
#
loop_
_entity.id
_entity.type
_entity.pdbx_description
1 polymer ?
#
loop_
_entity_poly.entity_id
_entity_poly.type
_entity_poly.pdbx_seq_one_letter_code
_entity_poly.pdbx_strand_id
1 'polypeptide(L)'
;MTNQINQSDQSGLIVAESASQWAPIRYDHEQEINEHTSNFFNYLKLKFPTVGEDINELYKTLVIDGAMDINLLMQPSGDILKLWTQHFKQPPGWFFTLQNTAKEWQAGYQGLTDRNWRRVERCKKREEIARKKLVVEPSSSVVEDDGENA
;
A
#
# COMPACT_ATOMS: atom_id res chain seq x y z
N MET A 1 -19.36 2.29 68.76
CA MET A 1 -18.81 3.51 68.11
C MET A 1 -17.47 3.15 67.51
N THR A 2 -17.12 3.77 66.37
CA THR A 2 -15.80 3.70 65.69
C THR A 2 -15.56 2.39 64.91
N ASN A 3 -15.19 2.33 63.63
CA ASN A 3 -14.87 3.31 62.59
C ASN A 3 -15.06 2.64 61.21
N GLN A 4 -15.67 3.33 60.25
CA GLN A 4 -15.61 2.96 58.83
C GLN A 4 -14.24 3.34 58.28
N ILE A 5 -13.50 2.38 57.72
CA ILE A 5 -12.34 2.64 56.87
C ILE A 5 -12.76 2.25 55.45
N ASN A 6 -13.16 3.25 54.65
CA ASN A 6 -13.23 3.10 53.20
C ASN A 6 -11.81 3.30 52.67
N GLN A 7 -11.09 2.20 52.44
CA GLN A 7 -9.89 2.22 51.61
C GLN A 7 -10.30 2.12 50.14
N SER A 8 -9.96 3.20 49.46
CA SER A 8 -9.89 3.38 48.02
C SER A 8 -9.25 2.19 47.30
N ASP A 9 -9.99 1.56 46.39
CA ASP A 9 -9.41 0.69 45.37
C ASP A 9 -9.41 1.44 44.03
N GLN A 10 -8.29 2.13 43.79
CA GLN A 10 -7.91 2.62 42.47
C GLN A 10 -7.57 1.41 41.60
N SER A 11 -8.58 0.85 40.93
CA SER A 11 -8.37 -0.03 39.80
C SER A 11 -9.12 0.53 38.59
N GLY A 12 -8.80 1.79 38.26
CA GLY A 12 -9.01 2.31 36.92
C GLY A 12 -8.04 1.60 36.00
N LEU A 13 -8.40 0.38 35.60
CA LEU A 13 -7.77 -0.31 34.50
C LEU A 13 -8.00 0.59 33.28
N ILE A 14 -7.02 1.42 32.96
CA ILE A 14 -6.95 2.08 31.66
C ILE A 14 -6.77 0.92 30.69
N VAL A 15 -7.89 0.45 30.15
CA VAL A 15 -7.89 -0.42 28.98
C VAL A 15 -7.12 0.37 27.95
N ALA A 16 -5.86 -0.02 27.72
CA ALA A 16 -5.06 0.51 26.65
C ALA A 16 -5.94 0.39 25.40
N GLU A 17 -6.38 1.51 24.84
CA GLU A 17 -7.07 1.55 23.56
C GLU A 17 -6.29 0.63 22.63
N SER A 18 -6.93 -0.44 22.16
CA SER A 18 -6.29 -1.40 21.28
C SER A 18 -5.59 -0.61 20.19
N ALA A 19 -4.26 -0.72 20.08
CA ALA A 19 -3.50 -0.04 19.04
C ALA A 19 -4.22 -0.28 17.71
N SER A 20 -4.82 0.77 17.14
CA SER A 20 -5.70 0.69 15.97
C SER A 20 -5.06 -0.24 14.94
N GLN A 21 -5.71 -1.37 14.69
CA GLN A 21 -5.26 -2.30 13.67
C GLN A 21 -5.31 -1.57 12.32
N TRP A 22 -4.35 -1.82 11.43
CA TRP A 22 -4.37 -1.23 10.10
C TRP A 22 -5.71 -1.48 9.43
N ALA A 23 -6.37 -0.40 8.97
CA ALA A 23 -7.59 -0.48 8.20
C ALA A 23 -7.24 -0.42 6.70
N PRO A 24 -7.44 -1.50 5.93
CA PRO A 24 -7.12 -1.49 4.51
C PRO A 24 -7.88 -0.40 3.75
N ILE A 25 -7.15 0.35 2.92
CA ILE A 25 -7.72 1.35 2.03
C ILE A 25 -8.50 0.62 0.93
N ARG A 26 -9.77 0.95 0.76
CA ARG A 26 -10.58 0.46 -0.36
C ARG A 26 -10.26 1.28 -1.59
N TYR A 27 -10.18 0.62 -2.74
CA TYR A 27 -9.88 1.25 -4.02
C TYR A 27 -10.56 0.47 -5.14
N ASP A 28 -10.92 1.17 -6.22
CA ASP A 28 -11.55 0.56 -7.41
C ASP A 28 -10.57 0.42 -8.58
N HIS A 29 -9.35 0.93 -8.42
CA HIS A 29 -8.32 0.92 -9.46
C HIS A 29 -6.92 0.85 -8.85
N GLU A 30 -6.02 0.05 -9.44
CA GLU A 30 -4.65 -0.14 -8.94
C GLU A 30 -3.88 1.19 -8.80
N GLN A 31 -4.00 2.08 -9.80
CA GLN A 31 -3.39 3.41 -9.71
C GLN A 31 -3.83 4.21 -8.46
N GLU A 32 -5.04 4.01 -7.93
CA GLU A 32 -5.49 4.69 -6.72
C GLU A 32 -4.67 4.26 -5.50
N ILE A 33 -4.50 2.94 -5.30
CA ILE A 33 -3.69 2.42 -4.21
C ILE A 33 -2.20 2.77 -4.38
N ASN A 34 -1.72 2.90 -5.63
CA ASN A 34 -0.37 3.36 -5.91
C ASN A 34 -0.16 4.84 -5.51
N GLU A 35 -1.15 5.71 -5.70
CA GLU A 35 -1.07 7.10 -5.23
C GLU A 35 -1.13 7.18 -3.71
N HIS A 36 -1.93 6.35 -3.04
CA HIS A 36 -1.93 6.26 -1.57
C HIS A 36 -0.57 5.79 -1.04
N THR A 37 0.00 4.76 -1.65
CA THR A 37 1.32 4.22 -1.29
C THR A 37 2.40 5.29 -1.48
N SER A 38 2.38 6.00 -2.61
CA SER A 38 3.29 7.12 -2.87
C SER A 38 3.17 8.24 -1.84
N ASN A 39 1.95 8.61 -1.48
CA ASN A 39 1.68 9.65 -0.48
C ASN A 39 2.22 9.26 0.91
N PHE A 40 2.07 7.99 1.30
CA PHE A 40 2.64 7.48 2.55
C PHE A 40 4.17 7.54 2.55
N PHE A 41 4.84 7.10 1.48
CA PHE A 41 6.30 7.17 1.42
C PHE A 41 6.82 8.61 1.38
N ASN A 42 6.09 9.53 0.75
CA ASN A 42 6.41 10.96 0.83
C ASN A 42 6.29 11.48 2.27
N TYR A 43 5.24 11.10 3.00
CA TYR A 43 5.10 11.42 4.42
C TYR A 43 6.25 10.82 5.24
N LEU A 44 6.62 9.57 4.99
CA LEU A 44 7.70 8.87 5.68
C LEU A 44 9.04 9.61 5.52
N LYS A 45 9.35 10.07 4.31
CA LYS A 45 10.55 10.90 4.03
C LYS A 45 10.54 12.22 4.78
N LEU A 46 9.39 12.88 4.87
CA LEU A 46 9.25 14.13 5.61
C LEU A 46 9.40 13.92 7.12
N LYS A 47 8.93 12.77 7.63
CA LYS A 47 9.02 12.40 9.04
C LYS A 47 10.45 12.00 9.45
N PHE A 48 11.18 11.32 8.56
CA PHE A 48 12.54 10.84 8.81
C PHE A 48 13.52 11.36 7.75
N PRO A 49 13.83 12.68 7.75
CA PRO A 49 14.60 13.30 6.68
C PRO A 49 16.05 12.82 6.60
N THR A 50 16.63 12.38 7.70
CA THR A 50 18.03 11.91 7.77
C THR A 50 18.28 10.58 7.06
N VAL A 51 17.22 9.80 6.82
CA VAL A 51 17.27 8.48 6.15
C VAL A 51 16.43 8.49 4.88
N GLY A 52 16.29 9.66 4.24
CA GLY A 52 15.47 9.84 3.07
C GLY A 52 15.95 9.05 1.84
N GLU A 53 17.25 8.74 1.74
CA GLU A 53 17.81 7.87 0.70
C GLU A 53 17.41 6.42 0.92
N ASP A 54 17.59 5.89 2.13
CA ASP A 54 17.14 4.54 2.52
C ASP A 54 15.64 4.35 2.25
N ILE A 55 14.81 5.37 2.51
CA ILE A 55 13.38 5.32 2.22
C ILE A 55 13.09 5.26 0.71
N ASN A 56 13.90 5.92 -0.12
CA ASN A 56 13.75 5.81 -1.58
C ASN A 56 14.13 4.41 -2.06
N GLU A 57 15.18 3.81 -1.49
CA GLU A 57 15.59 2.45 -1.80
C GLU A 57 14.53 1.42 -1.37
N LEU A 58 13.92 1.62 -0.20
CA LEU A 58 12.78 0.82 0.25
C LEU A 58 11.59 0.96 -0.71
N TYR A 59 11.24 2.19 -1.09
CA TYR A 59 10.16 2.43 -2.04
C TYR A 59 10.41 1.71 -3.36
N LYS A 60 11.62 1.83 -3.91
CA LYS A 60 12.01 1.17 -5.15
C LYS A 60 11.90 -0.35 -5.01
N THR A 61 12.52 -0.92 -3.99
CA THR A 61 12.58 -2.38 -3.80
C THR A 61 11.19 -2.99 -3.58
N LEU A 62 10.37 -2.36 -2.75
CA LEU A 62 9.11 -2.95 -2.31
C LEU A 62 7.96 -2.60 -3.24
N VAL A 63 7.84 -1.33 -3.60
CA VAL A 63 6.68 -0.81 -4.34
C VAL A 63 6.90 -0.93 -5.84
N ILE A 64 8.08 -0.55 -6.35
CA ILE A 64 8.35 -0.59 -7.79
C ILE A 64 8.70 -2.01 -8.23
N ASP A 65 9.73 -2.60 -7.64
CA ASP A 65 10.25 -3.90 -8.06
C ASP A 65 9.40 -5.06 -7.49
N GLY A 66 8.95 -4.91 -6.25
CA GLY A 66 8.11 -5.90 -5.56
C GLY A 66 6.61 -5.79 -5.79
N ALA A 67 6.15 -4.73 -6.48
CA ALA A 67 4.74 -4.43 -6.70
C ALA A 67 3.87 -4.46 -5.41
N MET A 68 4.46 -4.11 -4.27
CA MET A 68 3.76 -4.09 -2.99
C MET A 68 3.09 -2.74 -2.76
N ASP A 69 1.77 -2.76 -2.64
CA ASP A 69 1.00 -1.60 -2.20
C ASP A 69 0.93 -1.49 -0.67
N ILE A 70 0.48 -0.33 -0.17
CA ILE A 70 0.38 -0.05 1.26
C ILE A 70 -0.50 -1.04 2.02
N ASN A 71 -1.58 -1.58 1.45
CA ASN A 71 -2.40 -2.57 2.14
C ASN A 71 -1.63 -3.88 2.37
N LEU A 72 -0.87 -4.32 1.35
CA LEU A 72 -0.03 -5.51 1.48
C LEU A 72 1.08 -5.30 2.50
N LEU A 73 1.73 -4.14 2.48
CA LEU A 73 2.82 -3.80 3.41
C LEU A 73 2.36 -3.78 4.88
N MET A 74 1.11 -3.35 5.12
CA MET A 74 0.57 -3.23 6.48
C MET A 74 -0.23 -4.45 6.94
N GLN A 75 -0.33 -5.49 6.11
CA GLN A 75 -1.08 -6.70 6.46
C GLN A 75 -0.40 -7.41 7.65
N PRO A 76 -1.14 -7.74 8.73
CA PRO A 76 -0.58 -8.42 9.89
C PRO A 76 -0.48 -9.93 9.63
N SER A 77 0.38 -10.34 8.69
CA SER A 77 0.63 -11.75 8.40
C SER A 77 2.11 -12.09 8.53
N GLY A 78 2.41 -13.26 9.09
CA GLY A 78 3.78 -13.77 9.20
C GLY A 78 4.42 -14.03 7.83
N ASP A 79 3.62 -14.25 6.80
CA ASP A 79 4.09 -14.50 5.43
C ASP A 79 4.66 -13.24 4.78
N ILE A 80 4.08 -12.05 5.06
CA ILE A 80 4.64 -10.79 4.58
C ILE A 80 6.00 -10.52 5.24
N LEU A 81 6.16 -10.78 6.55
CA LEU A 81 7.47 -10.62 7.20
C LEU A 81 8.53 -11.59 6.66
N LYS A 82 8.13 -12.82 6.30
CA LYS A 82 9.02 -13.77 5.61
C LYS A 82 9.40 -13.25 4.22
N LEU A 83 8.44 -12.80 3.42
CA LEU A 83 8.69 -12.23 2.10
C LEU A 83 9.66 -11.04 2.20
N TRP A 84 9.43 -10.14 3.16
CA TRP A 84 10.27 -8.99 3.45
C TRP A 84 11.74 -9.37 3.73
N THR A 85 11.95 -10.28 4.67
CA THR A 85 13.30 -10.63 5.14
C THR A 85 14.01 -11.63 4.23
N GLN A 86 13.28 -12.55 3.61
CA GLN A 86 13.85 -13.64 2.83
C GLN A 86 13.94 -13.33 1.34
N HIS A 87 12.95 -12.65 0.76
CA HIS A 87 12.95 -12.31 -0.66
C HIS A 87 13.56 -10.93 -0.89
N PHE A 88 13.00 -9.89 -0.28
CA PHE A 88 13.48 -8.50 -0.46
C PHE A 88 14.75 -8.18 0.32
N LYS A 89 15.20 -9.10 1.20
CA LYS A 89 16.41 -8.96 2.06
C LYS A 89 16.43 -7.67 2.88
N GLN A 90 15.26 -7.15 3.23
CA GLN A 90 15.13 -5.90 3.96
C GLN A 90 15.23 -6.15 5.48
N PRO A 91 15.84 -5.23 6.24
CA PRO A 91 15.89 -5.32 7.70
C PRO A 91 14.48 -5.37 8.30
N PRO A 92 14.20 -6.27 9.28
CA PRO A 92 12.88 -6.37 9.90
C PRO A 92 12.50 -5.11 10.70
N GLY A 93 13.50 -4.33 11.16
CA GLY A 93 13.25 -3.05 11.82
C GLY A 93 12.45 -2.08 10.95
N TRP A 94 12.75 -2.03 9.64
CA TRP A 94 11.99 -1.20 8.71
C TRP A 94 10.53 -1.63 8.62
N PHE A 95 10.24 -2.93 8.59
CA PHE A 95 8.86 -3.42 8.55
C PHE A 95 8.02 -2.87 9.71
N PHE A 96 8.53 -2.95 10.94
CA PHE A 96 7.82 -2.42 12.11
C PHE A 96 7.73 -0.89 12.09
N THR A 97 8.78 -0.19 11.63
CA THR A 97 8.76 1.26 11.46
C THR A 97 7.68 1.69 10.47
N LEU A 98 7.56 0.99 9.32
CA LEU A 98 6.51 1.25 8.33
C LEU A 98 5.12 1.03 8.94
N GLN A 99 4.89 -0.10 9.61
CA GLN A 99 3.58 -0.41 10.21
C GLN A 99 3.15 0.60 11.28
N ASN A 100 4.05 0.99 12.18
CA ASN A 100 3.73 1.98 13.21
C ASN A 100 3.49 3.36 12.60
N THR A 101 4.35 3.78 11.67
CA THR A 101 4.21 5.08 11.01
C THR A 101 2.95 5.16 10.14
N ALA A 102 2.54 4.05 9.53
CA ALA A 102 1.33 3.99 8.70
C ALA A 102 0.07 4.20 9.54
N LYS A 103 0.00 3.67 10.77
CA LYS A 103 -1.12 3.93 11.68
C LYS A 103 -1.22 5.40 12.05
N GLU A 104 -0.10 6.02 12.37
CA GLU A 104 -0.03 7.45 12.69
C GLU A 104 -0.42 8.29 11.47
N TRP A 105 0.08 7.95 10.29
CA TRP A 105 -0.26 8.61 9.04
C TRP A 105 -1.76 8.48 8.74
N GLN A 106 -2.32 7.28 8.84
CA GLN A 106 -3.73 6.99 8.57
C GLN A 106 -4.67 7.82 9.45
N ALA A 107 -4.32 8.05 10.71
CA ALA A 107 -5.13 8.86 11.63
C ALA A 107 -5.27 10.32 11.17
N GLY A 108 -4.26 10.87 10.48
CA GLY A 108 -4.28 12.25 9.96
C GLY A 108 -4.53 12.35 8.45
N TYR A 109 -4.72 11.24 7.75
CA TYR A 109 -4.73 11.21 6.30
C TYR A 109 -6.10 11.56 5.73
N GLN A 110 -6.16 12.60 4.87
CA GLN A 110 -7.40 13.13 4.29
C GLN A 110 -7.75 12.55 2.91
N GLY A 111 -7.03 11.52 2.46
CA GLY A 111 -7.23 10.91 1.14
C GLY A 111 -6.41 11.56 0.02
N LEU A 112 -6.75 11.20 -1.22
CA LEU A 112 -6.04 11.68 -2.41
C LEU A 112 -6.38 13.14 -2.72
N THR A 113 -5.37 13.92 -3.09
CA THR A 113 -5.58 15.28 -3.60
C THR A 113 -6.16 15.25 -5.01
N ASP A 114 -6.75 16.35 -5.47
CA ASP A 114 -7.21 16.51 -6.87
C ASP A 114 -6.11 16.16 -7.89
N ARG A 115 -4.85 16.50 -7.56
CA ARG A 115 -3.71 16.20 -8.43
C ARG A 115 -3.49 14.69 -8.54
N ASN A 116 -3.63 13.95 -7.46
CA ASN A 116 -3.53 12.49 -7.47
C ASN A 116 -4.69 11.89 -8.28
N TRP A 117 -5.93 12.35 -8.05
CA TRP A 117 -7.09 11.87 -8.79
C TRP A 117 -6.97 12.08 -10.30
N ARG A 118 -6.44 13.24 -10.75
CA ARG A 118 -6.16 13.46 -12.18
C ARG A 118 -5.16 12.45 -12.76
N ARG A 119 -4.25 11.88 -11.96
CA ARG A 119 -3.34 10.82 -12.42
C ARG A 119 -4.08 9.50 -12.54
N VAL A 120 -4.88 9.14 -11.53
CA VAL A 120 -5.74 7.94 -11.54
C VAL A 120 -6.62 7.92 -12.79
N GLU A 121 -7.35 9.01 -13.05
CA GLU A 121 -8.25 9.11 -14.20
C GLU A 121 -7.53 9.05 -15.56
N ARG A 122 -6.30 9.57 -15.63
CA ARG A 122 -5.47 9.42 -16.84
C ARG A 122 -5.04 7.98 -17.07
N CYS A 123 -4.70 7.23 -16.02
CA CYS A 123 -4.36 5.81 -16.14
C CYS A 123 -5.58 5.00 -16.60
N LYS A 124 -6.72 5.15 -15.93
CA LYS A 124 -8.01 4.54 -16.33
C LYS A 124 -8.31 4.76 -17.81
N LYS A 125 -8.19 6.01 -18.27
CA LYS A 125 -8.44 6.35 -19.68
C LYS A 125 -7.46 5.68 -20.64
N ARG A 126 -6.17 5.58 -20.29
CA ARG A 126 -5.16 4.93 -21.13
C ARG A 126 -5.39 3.43 -21.22
N GLU A 127 -5.71 2.79 -20.10
CA GLU A 127 -6.04 1.37 -20.06
C GLU A 127 -7.29 1.07 -20.88
N GLU A 128 -8.33 1.90 -20.78
CA GLU A 128 -9.53 1.73 -21.60
C GLU A 128 -9.24 1.86 -23.11
N ILE A 129 -8.36 2.80 -23.50
CA ILE A 129 -7.92 2.92 -24.89
C ILE A 129 -7.14 1.68 -25.32
N ALA A 130 -6.22 1.19 -24.49
CA ALA A 130 -5.43 -0.01 -24.78
C ALA A 130 -6.32 -1.25 -24.92
N ARG A 131 -7.30 -1.41 -24.02
CA ARG A 131 -8.30 -2.48 -24.06
C ARG A 131 -9.09 -2.46 -25.37
N LYS A 132 -9.58 -1.29 -25.79
CA LYS A 132 -10.29 -1.15 -27.07
C LYS A 132 -9.41 -1.50 -28.27
N LYS A 133 -8.13 -1.15 -28.27
CA LYS A 133 -7.20 -1.50 -29.36
C LYS A 133 -7.01 -3.01 -29.47
N LEU A 134 -6.82 -3.71 -28.35
CA LEU A 134 -6.68 -5.17 -28.33
C LEU A 134 -7.92 -5.89 -28.86
N VAL A 135 -9.12 -5.34 -28.62
CA VAL A 135 -10.38 -5.91 -29.12
C VAL A 135 -10.58 -5.68 -30.63
N VAL A 136 -9.93 -4.67 -31.22
CA VAL A 136 -10.01 -4.36 -32.66
C VAL A 136 -9.01 -5.20 -33.48
N GLU A 137 -8.05 -5.88 -32.86
CA GLU A 137 -7.11 -6.79 -33.55
C GLU A 137 -7.45 -8.30 -33.43
N PRO A 138 -8.60 -8.81 -33.93
CA PRO A 138 -8.76 -10.23 -34.22
C PRO A 138 -8.63 -10.51 -35.73
N SER A 139 -7.68 -11.39 -36.08
CA SER A 139 -7.56 -12.10 -37.37
C SER A 139 -7.38 -11.28 -38.64
N SER A 140 -6.12 -10.95 -38.98
CA SER A 140 -5.72 -10.77 -40.38
C SER A 140 -4.44 -11.54 -40.66
N SER A 141 -4.57 -12.86 -40.76
CA SER A 141 -3.53 -13.75 -41.30
C SER A 141 -4.13 -15.12 -41.62
N VAL A 142 -4.98 -15.17 -42.65
CA VAL A 142 -5.15 -16.37 -43.45
C VAL A 142 -4.58 -16.00 -44.81
N VAL A 143 -3.36 -16.44 -45.08
CA VAL A 143 -2.81 -16.44 -46.44
C VAL A 143 -3.36 -17.73 -47.05
N GLU A 144 -4.34 -17.62 -47.94
CA GLU A 144 -4.73 -18.75 -48.78
C GLU A 144 -3.58 -18.99 -49.75
N ASP A 145 -2.83 -20.07 -49.51
CA ASP A 145 -1.88 -20.65 -50.45
C ASP A 145 -2.72 -21.36 -51.53
N ASP A 146 -3.03 -20.62 -52.60
CA ASP A 146 -3.60 -21.19 -53.82
C ASP A 146 -2.55 -22.07 -54.48
N GLY A 147 -2.47 -23.32 -54.01
CA GLY A 147 -1.80 -24.41 -54.68
C GLY A 147 -2.50 -24.73 -56.00
N GLU A 148 -2.16 -23.98 -57.05
CA GLU A 148 -2.57 -24.28 -58.41
C GLU A 148 -1.68 -25.40 -58.97
N ASN A 149 -2.19 -26.64 -58.87
CA ASN A 149 -1.72 -27.79 -59.63
C ASN A 149 -2.26 -27.71 -61.07
N ALA A 150 -1.39 -27.47 -62.05
CA ALA A 150 -1.48 -28.06 -63.40
C ALA A 150 -0.16 -27.90 -64.17
#